data_AF-A0A1M5RH15-F1
#
_entry.id   AF-A0A1M5RH15-F1
#
_cell.length_a   1.000
_cell.length_b   1.000
_cell.length_c   1.000
_cell.angle_alpha   90.00
_cell.angle_beta   90.00
_cell.angle_gamma   90.00
#
_symmetry.space_group_name_H-M   'P 1'
#
loop_
_entity.id
_entity.type
_entity.pdbx_description
1 polymer ?
#
loop_
_entity_poly.entity_id
_entity_poly.type
_entity_poly.pdbx_seq_one_letter_code
_entity_poly.pdbx_strand_id
1 'polypeptide(L)' 'MSDDTGGEETEPNGAELNEAVAAFLAGADDVYGEYDQGYIDADAALSVLSSRIDDLRDATENTE' A
#
# COMPACT_ATOMS: atom_id res chain seq x y z
N MET A 1 40.25 19.19 -4.51
CA MET A 1 40.01 17.87 -5.13
C MET A 1 38.60 17.50 -4.76
N SER A 2 37.74 17.42 -5.77
CA SER A 2 36.33 17.06 -5.68
C SER A 2 36.15 15.59 -5.32
N ASP A 3 35.07 15.31 -4.59
CA ASP A 3 34.15 14.18 -4.77
C ASP A 3 32.94 14.56 -3.88
N ASP A 4 31.94 15.28 -4.38
CA ASP A 4 30.89 14.78 -5.29
C ASP A 4 30.33 13.44 -4.83
N THR A 5 29.63 13.45 -3.69
CA THR A 5 28.62 12.43 -3.40
C THR A 5 27.28 13.13 -3.42
N GLY A 6 26.88 13.53 -4.63
CA GLY A 6 25.47 13.70 -4.94
C GLY A 6 24.82 12.33 -4.82
N GLY A 7 24.34 12.01 -3.62
CA GLY A 7 23.41 10.92 -3.42
C GLY A 7 22.12 11.31 -4.11
N GLU A 8 22.01 10.94 -5.38
CA GLU A 8 20.81 10.86 -6.19
C GLU A 8 19.59 10.50 -5.32
N GLU A 9 18.85 11.54 -4.90
CA GLU A 9 17.55 11.45 -4.26
C GLU A 9 16.62 10.83 -5.31
N THR A 10 16.55 9.51 -5.29
CA THR A 10 15.89 8.72 -6.32
C THR A 10 14.38 8.91 -6.15
N GLU A 11 13.81 9.69 -7.05
CA GLU A 11 12.40 9.85 -7.44
C GLU A 11 11.34 9.37 -6.40
N PRO A 12 10.68 10.30 -5.68
CA PRO A 12 9.78 9.97 -4.55
C PRO A 12 8.58 9.08 -4.93
N ASN A 13 8.09 9.18 -6.17
CA ASN A 13 6.87 8.50 -6.63
C ASN A 13 6.98 6.96 -6.58
N GLY A 14 8.15 6.40 -6.92
CA GLY A 14 8.36 4.95 -6.90
C GLY A 14 8.45 4.38 -5.49
N ALA A 15 8.97 5.15 -4.53
CA ALA A 15 9.03 4.74 -3.13
C ALA A 15 7.64 4.79 -2.47
N GLU A 16 6.87 5.84 -2.73
CA GLU A 16 5.50 6.01 -2.23
C GLU A 16 4.57 4.91 -2.74
N LEU A 17 4.68 4.52 -4.02
CA LEU A 17 3.90 3.41 -4.58
C LEU A 17 4.27 2.07 -3.92
N ASN A 18 5.56 1.81 -3.67
CA ASN A 18 6.00 0.59 -3.00
C ASN A 18 5.49 0.52 -1.55
N GLU A 19 5.46 1.65 -0.84
CA GLU A 19 4.87 1.75 0.50
C GLU A 19 3.37 1.48 0.47
N ALA A 20 2.63 2.05 -0.49
CA ALA A 20 1.20 1.82 -0.66
C ALA A 20 0.89 0.34 -0.96
N VAL A 21 1.68 -0.31 -1.81
CA VAL A 21 1.55 -1.75 -2.09
C VAL A 21 1.82 -2.58 -0.83
N ALA A 22 2.87 -2.26 -0.07
CA ALA A 22 3.18 -2.97 1.17
C ALA A 22 2.05 -2.83 2.21
N ALA A 23 1.50 -1.62 2.35
CA ALA A 23 0.37 -1.34 3.24
C ALA A 23 -0.91 -2.08 2.81
N PHE A 24 -1.18 -2.16 1.51
CA PHE A 24 -2.29 -2.94 0.96
C PHE A 24 -2.14 -4.43 1.30
N LEU A 25 -0.98 -5.02 1.04
CA LEU A 25 -0.74 -6.46 1.26
C LEU A 25 -0.86 -6.84 2.74
N ALA A 26 -0.19 -6.09 3.63
CA ALA A 26 -0.31 -6.31 5.08
C ALA A 26 -1.76 -6.18 5.55
N GLY A 27 -2.47 -5.19 5.01
CA GLY A 27 -3.88 -4.99 5.27
C GLY A 27 -4.80 -6.11 4.81
N ALA A 28 -4.53 -6.68 3.64
CA ALA A 28 -5.28 -7.80 3.11
C ALA A 28 -5.06 -9.05 3.95
N ASP A 29 -3.81 -9.33 4.34
CA ASP A 29 -3.48 -10.45 5.23
C ASP A 29 -4.21 -10.35 6.59
N ASP A 30 -4.27 -9.15 7.18
CA ASP A 30 -5.02 -8.91 8.41
C ASP A 30 -6.51 -9.21 8.23
N VAL A 31 -7.14 -8.68 7.17
CA VAL A 31 -8.58 -8.92 6.89
C VAL A 31 -8.86 -10.40 6.66
N TYR A 32 -7.99 -11.11 5.94
CA TYR A 32 -8.12 -12.56 5.78
C TYR A 32 -8.02 -13.29 7.11
N GLY A 33 -7.07 -12.88 7.98
CA GLY A 33 -6.93 -13.42 9.31
C GLY A 33 -8.17 -13.17 10.18
N GLU A 34 -8.73 -11.96 10.14
CA GLU A 34 -9.95 -11.61 10.86
C GLU A 34 -11.17 -12.38 10.36
N TYR A 35 -11.29 -12.56 9.05
CA TYR A 35 -12.38 -13.34 8.45
C TYR A 35 -12.27 -14.84 8.78
N ASP A 36 -11.08 -15.43 8.67
CA ASP A 36 -10.83 -16.85 8.98
C ASP A 36 -11.10 -17.17 10.46
N GLN A 37 -10.75 -16.23 11.35
CA GLN A 37 -11.05 -16.31 12.78
C GLN A 37 -12.53 -16.03 13.10
N GLY A 38 -13.32 -15.59 12.12
CA GLY A 38 -14.74 -15.27 12.27
C GLY A 38 -15.01 -13.97 13.03
N TYR A 39 -14.03 -13.06 13.11
CA TYR A 39 -14.18 -11.74 13.74
C TYR A 39 -14.98 -10.77 12.86
N ILE A 40 -14.89 -10.92 11.54
CA ILE A 40 -15.64 -10.14 10.57
C ILE A 40 -16.40 -11.06 9.62
N ASP A 41 -17.55 -10.59 9.13
CA ASP A 41 -18.29 -11.27 8.08
C ASP A 41 -17.73 -10.93 6.68
N ALA A 42 -18.23 -11.65 5.66
CA ALA A 42 -17.76 -11.50 4.29
C ALA A 42 -18.04 -10.09 3.74
N ASP A 43 -19.17 -9.48 4.08
CA ASP A 43 -19.54 -8.15 3.58
C ASP A 43 -18.62 -7.08 4.20
N ALA A 44 -18.32 -7.20 5.49
CA ALA A 44 -17.34 -6.36 6.19
C ALA A 44 -15.94 -6.51 5.59
N ALA A 45 -15.48 -7.75 5.37
CA ALA A 45 -14.18 -8.01 4.74
C ALA A 45 -14.09 -7.38 3.34
N LEU A 46 -15.12 -7.55 2.51
CA LEU A 46 -15.19 -6.95 1.17
C LEU A 46 -15.20 -5.42 1.22
N SER A 47 -15.92 -4.82 2.18
CA SER A 47 -15.93 -3.36 2.35
C SER A 47 -14.55 -2.82 2.70
N VAL A 48 -13.81 -3.48 3.60
CA VAL A 48 -12.46 -3.05 3.98
C VAL A 48 -11.49 -3.22 2.81
N LEU A 49 -11.53 -4.36 2.11
CA LEU A 49 -10.69 -4.58 0.93
C LEU A 49 -10.98 -3.57 -0.17
N SER A 50 -12.25 -3.23 -0.43
CA SER A 50 -12.61 -2.21 -1.41
C SER A 50 -11.97 -0.86 -1.09
N SER A 51 -12.08 -0.40 0.16
CA SER A 51 -11.46 0.86 0.59
C SER A 51 -9.95 0.85 0.37
N ARG A 52 -9.27 -0.25 0.72
CA ARG A 52 -7.82 -0.36 0.54
C ARG A 52 -7.40 -0.41 -0.93
N ILE A 53 -8.24 -0.98 -1.81
CA ILE A 53 -8.02 -0.97 -3.26
C ILE A 53 -8.14 0.46 -3.79
N ASP A 54 -9.12 1.23 -3.31
CA ASP A 54 -9.27 2.64 -3.68
C ASP A 54 -8.04 3.45 -3.24
N ASP A 55 -7.56 3.27 -2.01
CA ASP A 55 -6.33 3.92 -1.52
C ASP A 55 -5.10 3.57 -2.40
N LEU A 56 -4.97 2.31 -2.83
CA LEU A 56 -3.88 1.88 -3.70
C LEU A 56 -4.00 2.46 -5.13
N ARG A 57 -5.22 2.60 -5.64
CA ARG A 57 -5.48 3.24 -6.94
C ARG A 57 -5.10 4.71 -6.90
N ASP A 58 -5.52 5.43 -5.85
CA ASP A 58 -5.16 6.82 -5.64
C ASP A 58 -3.64 6.99 -5.59
N ALA A 59 -2.92 6.10 -4.88
CA ALA A 59 -1.45 6.13 -4.85
C ALA A 59 -0.81 5.88 -6.23
N THR A 60 -1.46 5.09 -7.09
CA THR A 60 -0.98 4.82 -8.45
C THR A 60 -1.23 6.01 -9.38
N GLU A 61 -2.40 6.64 -9.30
CA GLU A 61 -2.76 7.82 -10.11
C GLU A 61 -1.95 9.06 -9.71
N ASN A 62 -1.55 9.17 -8.44
CA ASN A 62 -0.69 10.24 -7.95
C ASN A 62 0.81 10.03 -8.29
N THR A 63 1.17 8.92 -8.92
CA THR A 63 2.54 8.61 -9.35
C THR A 63 2.90 9.24 -10.71
N GLU A 64 1.91 9.77 -11.45
CA GLU A 64 2.01 10.30 -12.83
C GLU A 64 2.52 11.75 -12.97
#